data_AF-A0A940YF75-F1
#
_entry.id   AF-A0A940YF75-F1
#
_cell.length_a   1.000
_cell.length_b   1.000
_cell.length_c   1.000
_cell.angle_alpha   90.00
_cell.angle_beta   90.00
_cell.angle_gamma   90.00
#
_symmetry.space_group_name_H-M   'P 1'
#
loop_
_entity.id
_entity.type
_entity.pdbx_description
1 polymer ?
#
loop_
_entity_poly.entity_id
_entity_poly.type
_entity_poly.pdbx_seq_one_letter_code
_entity_poly.pdbx_strand_id
1 'polypeptide(L)'
;SGAGSITFRPDQGISTPFGVLCRPSLAGITSPAYAVFQIDETKVNRRFAHALFRSNLAKAYFRTESTGIIESRLRLYPESLLSLRLALPSLEQQARIAGWLDRETARIDALIEKKTRFIELLREKRQALITQAVTRGLDRDTPLKDSGVDWLGLVPSHWRVMSLKQVVAIPITDGPHETPVACAEGVPFVSAEAVSTGRIDFSRIWGFISEEDDARFSKKYRPRRGDIFMVKSGATTGVTAIVDTDERFNIWSPLAVIRCGDKVLPEFMLNFMRSRNFQEAIALNWSFGTQQNIGMGVIGNLRVAVPPIEEQIAAVRQLDVWLSRIASLELATAKSVGLLRERRAALITAAVTGQIEVRAEVPEEQPEPA
;
A
#
# COMPACT_ATOMS: atom_id res chain seq x y z
N SER A 1 7.05 17.99 -38.03
CA SER A 1 7.01 18.24 -36.57
C SER A 1 5.79 17.53 -36.00
N GLY A 2 6.01 16.39 -35.36
CA GLY A 2 4.95 15.57 -34.77
C GLY A 2 5.55 14.65 -33.74
N ALA A 3 6.04 15.22 -32.64
CA ALA A 3 6.58 14.47 -31.52
C ALA A 3 5.42 13.93 -30.67
N GLY A 4 5.02 12.68 -30.92
CA GLY A 4 4.17 11.93 -30.00
C GLY A 4 5.05 11.22 -28.97
N SER A 5 5.06 11.68 -27.72
CA SER A 5 5.73 11.00 -26.62
C SER A 5 4.82 9.92 -26.04
N ILE A 6 5.29 8.67 -25.97
CA ILE A 6 4.65 7.62 -25.18
C ILE A 6 5.35 7.57 -23.82
N THR A 7 4.60 7.85 -22.75
CA THR A 7 5.07 7.76 -21.37
C THR A 7 4.80 6.36 -20.82
N PHE A 8 5.85 5.62 -20.46
CA PHE A 8 5.69 4.43 -19.63
C PHE A 8 5.55 4.87 -18.17
N ARG A 9 4.41 4.52 -17.54
CA ARG A 9 4.31 4.55 -16.08
C ARG A 9 5.17 3.41 -15.51
N PRO A 10 6.08 3.68 -14.56
CA PRO A 10 6.74 2.62 -13.83
C PRO A 10 5.69 1.95 -12.94
N ASP A 11 5.41 0.67 -13.19
CA ASP A 11 4.61 -0.13 -12.27
C ASP A 11 5.39 -0.34 -10.97
N GLN A 12 4.64 -0.52 -9.90
CA GLN A 12 5.01 -0.27 -8.53
C GLN A 12 6.16 -1.16 -8.03
N GLY A 13 7.22 -0.51 -7.52
CA GLY A 13 8.10 -1.09 -6.51
C GLY A 13 8.98 -2.27 -6.94
N ILE A 14 9.27 -2.44 -8.22
CA ILE A 14 10.28 -3.41 -8.68
C ILE A 14 11.61 -2.67 -8.87
N SER A 15 12.62 -3.02 -8.08
CA SER A 15 14.02 -2.64 -8.32
C SER A 15 14.34 -2.79 -9.81
N THR A 16 14.95 -1.79 -10.46
CA THR A 16 15.31 -1.80 -11.89
C THR A 16 15.71 -3.20 -12.33
N PRO A 17 14.90 -3.89 -13.16
CA PRO A 17 15.06 -5.31 -13.34
C PRO A 17 16.26 -5.55 -14.25
N PHE A 18 17.42 -5.75 -13.64
CA PHE A 18 18.63 -6.20 -14.32
C PHE A 18 18.34 -7.48 -15.12
N GLY A 19 18.78 -7.50 -16.38
CA GLY A 19 18.75 -8.70 -17.21
C GLY A 19 17.37 -9.13 -17.72
N VAL A 20 16.36 -8.25 -17.71
CA VAL A 20 15.06 -8.58 -18.30
C VAL A 20 15.06 -8.32 -19.80
N LEU A 21 15.23 -9.41 -20.56
CA LEU A 21 14.93 -9.44 -22.00
C LEU A 21 13.42 -9.34 -22.19
N CYS A 22 12.99 -8.28 -22.89
CA CYS A 22 11.58 -8.02 -23.17
C CYS A 22 11.29 -8.18 -24.66
N ARG A 23 10.11 -8.70 -24.97
CA ARG A 23 9.59 -8.74 -26.34
C ARG A 23 8.80 -7.46 -26.61
N PRO A 24 9.16 -6.65 -27.63
CA PRO A 24 8.32 -5.55 -28.06
C PRO A 24 7.00 -6.09 -28.65
N SER A 25 5.87 -5.48 -28.25
CA SER A 25 4.53 -5.78 -28.80
C SER A 25 4.23 -5.00 -30.09
N LEU A 26 5.00 -3.96 -30.39
CA LEU A 26 4.84 -3.05 -31.53
C LEU A 26 6.21 -2.68 -32.11
N ALA A 27 6.24 -2.30 -33.39
CA ALA A 27 7.43 -1.74 -34.02
C ALA A 27 7.71 -0.33 -33.47
N GLY A 28 8.97 -0.03 -33.14
CA GLY A 28 9.34 1.27 -32.56
C GLY A 28 10.85 1.43 -32.37
N ILE A 29 11.25 2.63 -31.98
CA ILE A 29 12.64 2.98 -31.65
C ILE A 29 12.84 2.77 -30.15
N THR A 30 13.96 2.16 -29.76
CA THR A 30 14.32 1.99 -28.34
C THR A 30 15.41 2.99 -27.92
N SER A 31 15.44 3.31 -26.63
CA SER A 31 16.54 4.10 -26.06
C SER A 31 17.88 3.39 -26.26
N PRO A 32 18.99 4.13 -26.49
CA PRO A 32 20.35 3.57 -26.55
C PRO A 32 20.78 2.80 -25.29
N ALA A 33 20.05 2.95 -24.19
CA ALA A 33 20.26 2.18 -22.97
C ALA A 33 19.91 0.68 -23.11
N TYR A 34 19.21 0.28 -24.18
CA TYR A 34 18.84 -1.11 -24.45
C TYR A 34 19.67 -1.69 -25.59
N ALA A 35 20.22 -2.88 -25.37
CA ALA A 35 20.74 -3.71 -26.45
C ALA A 35 19.59 -4.47 -27.12
N VAL A 36 19.55 -4.44 -28.46
CA VAL A 36 18.55 -5.14 -29.26
C VAL A 36 19.18 -6.36 -29.90
N PHE A 37 18.56 -7.52 -29.69
CA PHE A 37 19.00 -8.79 -30.24
C PHE A 37 17.91 -9.39 -31.13
N GLN A 38 18.31 -9.99 -32.25
CA GLN A 38 17.44 -10.83 -33.06
C GLN A 38 17.67 -12.30 -32.73
N ILE A 39 16.58 -13.05 -32.59
CA ILE A 39 16.64 -14.48 -32.32
C ILE A 39 16.56 -15.21 -33.65
N ASP A 40 17.54 -16.06 -33.93
CA ASP A 40 17.52 -16.99 -35.05
C ASP A 40 16.52 -18.13 -34.74
N GLU A 41 15.29 -17.99 -35.22
CA GLU A 41 14.20 -18.94 -34.97
C GLU A 41 14.44 -20.32 -35.63
N THR A 42 15.44 -20.43 -36.51
CA THR A 42 15.87 -21.73 -37.06
C THR A 42 16.69 -22.56 -36.06
N LYS A 43 17.12 -21.95 -34.95
CA LYS A 43 17.95 -22.60 -33.91
C LYS A 43 17.30 -22.60 -32.54
N VAL A 44 16.51 -21.56 -32.23
CA VAL A 44 15.87 -21.42 -30.92
C VAL A 44 14.43 -20.98 -31.06
N ASN A 45 13.51 -21.72 -30.43
CA ASN A 45 12.13 -21.29 -30.30
C ASN A 45 12.07 -20.00 -29.47
N ARG A 46 11.49 -18.95 -30.05
CA ARG A 46 11.43 -17.63 -29.43
C ARG A 46 10.77 -17.61 -28.05
N ARG A 47 9.72 -18.42 -27.83
CA ARG A 47 9.04 -18.49 -26.52
C ARG A 47 9.90 -19.20 -25.48
N PHE A 48 10.60 -20.26 -25.89
CA PHE A 48 11.58 -20.93 -25.04
C PHE A 48 12.72 -19.99 -24.65
N ALA A 49 13.29 -19.25 -25.61
CA ALA A 49 14.33 -18.25 -25.34
C ALA A 49 13.85 -17.21 -24.32
N HIS A 50 12.62 -16.71 -24.50
CA HIS A 50 12.02 -15.75 -23.58
C HIS A 50 11.89 -16.31 -22.15
N ALA A 51 11.46 -17.57 -21.98
CA ALA A 51 11.40 -18.23 -20.68
C ALA A 51 12.80 -18.45 -20.08
N LEU A 52 13.74 -18.93 -20.90
CA LEU A 52 15.13 -19.20 -20.51
C LEU A 52 15.81 -17.95 -19.95
N PHE A 53 15.73 -16.84 -20.66
CA PHE A 53 16.35 -15.59 -20.24
C PHE A 53 15.69 -14.92 -19.03
N ARG A 54 14.45 -15.31 -18.69
CA ARG A 54 13.75 -14.86 -17.47
C ARG A 54 13.88 -15.82 -16.30
N SER A 55 14.49 -16.99 -16.52
CA SER A 55 14.79 -17.95 -15.45
C SER A 55 15.72 -17.37 -14.41
N ASN A 56 15.67 -17.92 -13.19
CA ASN A 56 16.57 -17.48 -12.12
C ASN A 56 18.02 -17.83 -12.43
N LEU A 57 18.26 -18.90 -13.20
CA LEU A 57 19.60 -19.27 -13.66
C LEU A 57 20.21 -18.19 -14.58
N ALA A 58 19.46 -17.77 -15.61
CA ALA A 58 19.94 -16.72 -16.52
C ALA A 58 20.17 -15.40 -15.78
N LYS A 59 19.27 -15.01 -14.88
CA LYS A 59 19.46 -13.81 -14.05
C LYS A 59 20.68 -13.88 -13.15
N ALA A 60 20.95 -15.04 -12.54
CA ALA A 60 22.13 -15.24 -11.72
C ALA A 60 23.40 -15.09 -12.56
N TYR A 61 23.45 -15.71 -13.74
CA TYR A 61 24.57 -15.54 -14.68
C TYR A 61 24.76 -14.08 -15.11
N PHE A 62 23.68 -13.39 -15.50
CA PHE A 62 23.74 -11.98 -15.89
C PHE A 62 24.31 -11.10 -14.79
N ARG A 63 24.01 -11.40 -13.52
CA ARG A 63 24.60 -10.68 -12.38
C ARG A 63 26.10 -10.95 -12.25
N THR A 64 26.55 -12.19 -12.42
CA THR A 64 27.97 -12.56 -12.35
C THR A 64 28.80 -11.92 -13.47
N GLU A 65 28.27 -11.87 -14.69
CA GLU A 65 28.97 -11.30 -15.85
C GLU A 65 28.78 -9.78 -15.99
N SER A 66 27.95 -9.16 -15.15
CA SER A 66 27.77 -7.71 -15.15
C SER A 66 28.93 -7.02 -14.44
N THR A 67 29.33 -5.86 -14.96
CA THR A 67 30.37 -5.01 -14.34
C THR A 67 29.75 -3.76 -13.72
N GLY A 68 30.23 -3.34 -12.55
CA GLY A 68 29.74 -2.16 -11.83
C GLY A 68 30.00 -2.23 -10.32
N ILE A 69 30.08 -1.07 -9.66
CA ILE A 69 30.42 -0.97 -8.22
C ILE A 69 29.16 -0.99 -7.34
N ILE A 70 28.02 -0.54 -7.86
CA ILE A 70 26.73 -0.45 -7.15
C ILE A 70 25.69 -1.22 -7.97
N GLU A 71 24.80 -1.96 -7.31
CA GLU A 71 23.78 -2.80 -7.96
C GLU A 71 23.01 -2.04 -9.04
N SER A 72 22.59 -0.80 -8.77
CA SER A 72 21.88 0.08 -9.72
C SER A 72 22.67 0.48 -10.98
N ARG A 73 23.98 0.20 -11.03
CA ARG A 73 24.89 0.51 -12.13
C ARG A 73 25.59 -0.72 -12.71
N LEU A 74 25.11 -1.93 -12.39
CA LEU A 74 25.57 -3.12 -13.08
C LEU A 74 25.31 -2.96 -14.60
N ARG A 75 26.21 -3.45 -15.44
CA ARG A 75 26.01 -3.46 -16.89
C ARG A 75 26.52 -4.77 -17.46
N LEU A 76 25.64 -5.47 -18.16
CA LEU A 76 25.99 -6.62 -18.98
C LEU A 76 26.22 -6.14 -20.41
N TYR A 77 27.43 -6.32 -20.92
CA TYR A 77 27.78 -5.95 -22.29
C TYR A 77 27.29 -7.02 -23.29
N PRO A 78 26.91 -6.64 -24.52
CA PRO A 78 26.42 -7.59 -25.53
C PRO A 78 27.37 -8.77 -25.78
N GLU A 79 28.67 -8.52 -25.88
CA GLU A 79 29.72 -9.52 -26.01
C GLU A 79 29.70 -10.56 -24.87
N SER A 80 29.52 -10.15 -23.62
CA SER A 80 29.39 -11.06 -22.47
C SER A 80 28.08 -11.86 -22.49
N LEU A 81 27.01 -11.30 -23.04
CA LEU A 81 25.76 -12.02 -23.24
C LEU A 81 25.86 -13.05 -24.37
N LEU A 82 26.50 -12.69 -25.48
CA LEU A 82 26.63 -13.54 -26.67
C LEU A 82 27.66 -14.66 -26.49
N SER A 83 28.57 -14.55 -25.52
CA SER A 83 29.51 -15.61 -25.16
C SER A 83 28.88 -16.74 -24.31
N LEU A 84 27.64 -16.54 -23.86
CA LEU A 84 26.92 -17.45 -22.97
C LEU A 84 26.63 -18.79 -23.70
N ARG A 85 27.18 -19.88 -23.16
CA ARG A 85 26.94 -21.23 -23.69
C ARG A 85 25.67 -21.80 -23.08
N LEU A 86 24.67 -22.04 -23.93
CA LEU A 86 23.39 -22.62 -23.55
C LEU A 86 23.29 -24.06 -24.04
N ALA A 87 22.90 -24.98 -23.15
CA ALA A 87 22.42 -26.29 -23.56
C ALA A 87 21.01 -26.10 -24.15
N LEU A 88 20.90 -26.26 -25.48
CA LEU A 88 19.63 -26.10 -26.19
C LEU A 88 19.08 -27.48 -26.56
N PRO A 89 17.87 -27.84 -26.09
CA PRO A 89 17.20 -29.05 -26.55
C PRO A 89 16.75 -28.90 -28.01
N SER A 90 16.23 -29.95 -28.64
CA SER A 90 15.74 -29.86 -30.03
C SER A 90 14.64 -28.80 -30.16
N LEU A 91 14.46 -28.21 -31.36
CA LEU A 91 13.41 -27.21 -31.58
C LEU A 91 12.00 -27.71 -31.18
N GLU A 92 11.72 -28.99 -31.42
CA GLU A 92 10.48 -29.64 -31.02
C GLU A 92 10.34 -29.69 -29.49
N GLN A 93 11.40 -30.10 -28.78
CA GLN A 93 11.42 -30.09 -27.31
C GLN A 93 11.27 -28.67 -26.75
N GLN A 94 11.94 -27.68 -27.34
CA GLN A 94 11.81 -26.28 -26.94
C GLN A 94 10.37 -25.78 -27.11
N ALA A 95 9.73 -26.08 -28.25
CA ALA A 95 8.34 -25.70 -28.50
C ALA A 95 7.38 -26.37 -27.51
N ARG A 96 7.62 -27.64 -27.15
CA ARG A 96 6.85 -28.38 -26.14
C ARG A 96 6.99 -27.75 -24.75
N ILE A 97 8.22 -27.49 -24.30
CA ILE A 97 8.49 -26.83 -23.01
C ILE A 97 7.82 -25.46 -22.96
N ALA A 98 7.96 -24.66 -24.02
CA ALA A 98 7.35 -23.34 -24.08
C ALA A 98 5.82 -23.40 -24.01
N GLY A 99 5.18 -24.29 -24.78
CA GLY A 99 3.73 -24.44 -24.76
C GLY A 99 3.19 -24.93 -23.41
N TRP A 100 3.91 -25.82 -22.74
CA TRP A 100 3.57 -26.26 -21.39
C TRP A 100 3.74 -25.13 -20.37
N LEU A 101 4.85 -24.38 -20.43
CA LEU A 101 5.10 -23.23 -19.56
C LEU A 101 4.04 -22.13 -19.74
N ASP A 102 3.63 -21.84 -20.97
CA ASP A 102 2.57 -20.87 -21.24
C ASP A 102 1.28 -21.24 -20.48
N ARG A 103 0.88 -22.52 -20.52
CA ARG A 103 -0.32 -23.00 -19.80
C ARG A 103 -0.17 -22.94 -18.28
N GLU A 104 0.92 -23.48 -17.76
CA GLU A 104 1.13 -23.55 -16.31
C GLU A 104 1.33 -22.17 -15.68
N THR A 105 2.08 -21.28 -16.34
CA THR A 105 2.25 -19.91 -15.87
C THR A 105 0.96 -19.11 -15.97
N ALA A 106 0.15 -19.30 -17.03
CA ALA A 106 -1.17 -18.68 -17.13
C ALA A 106 -2.12 -19.14 -16.00
N ARG A 107 -2.11 -20.43 -15.64
CA ARG A 107 -2.87 -20.96 -14.49
C ARG A 107 -2.45 -20.29 -13.18
N ILE A 108 -1.15 -20.14 -12.95
CA ILE A 108 -0.62 -19.47 -11.75
C ILE A 108 -0.97 -17.98 -11.75
N ASP A 109 -0.81 -17.30 -12.89
CA ASP A 109 -1.08 -15.87 -13.03
C ASP A 109 -2.56 -15.56 -12.78
N ALA A 110 -3.48 -16.40 -13.28
CA ALA A 110 -4.91 -16.29 -12.99
C ALA A 110 -5.24 -16.46 -11.49
N LEU A 111 -4.51 -17.33 -10.77
CA LEU A 111 -4.67 -17.48 -9.31
C LEU A 111 -4.13 -16.25 -8.55
N ILE A 112 -3.00 -15.69 -8.99
CA ILE A 112 -2.43 -14.46 -8.43
C ILE A 112 -3.40 -13.30 -8.60
N GLU A 113 -4.00 -13.16 -9.79
CA GLU A 113 -4.99 -12.12 -10.09
C GLU A 113 -6.20 -12.22 -9.15
N LYS A 114 -6.81 -13.41 -9.05
CA LYS A 114 -7.96 -13.64 -8.16
C LYS A 114 -7.64 -13.31 -6.70
N LYS A 115 -6.45 -13.68 -6.21
CA LYS A 115 -6.01 -13.39 -4.83
C LYS A 115 -5.71 -11.92 -4.61
N THR A 116 -5.14 -11.24 -5.60
CA THR A 116 -4.90 -9.79 -5.55
C THR A 116 -6.23 -9.05 -5.49
N ARG A 117 -7.21 -9.44 -6.33
CA ARG A 117 -8.58 -8.92 -6.26
C ARG A 117 -9.25 -9.19 -4.92
N PHE A 118 -9.02 -10.36 -4.33
CA PHE A 118 -9.55 -10.68 -3.01
C PHE A 118 -9.01 -9.74 -1.92
N ILE A 119 -7.72 -9.37 -1.97
CA ILE A 119 -7.13 -8.37 -1.05
C ILE A 119 -7.81 -7.00 -1.23
N GLU A 120 -8.08 -6.57 -2.47
CA GLU A 120 -8.81 -5.32 -2.73
C GLU A 120 -10.21 -5.34 -2.11
N LEU A 121 -10.96 -6.44 -2.30
CA LEU A 121 -12.29 -6.62 -1.71
C LEU A 121 -12.26 -6.60 -0.18
N LEU A 122 -11.21 -7.16 0.44
CA LEU A 122 -11.00 -7.09 1.89
C LEU A 122 -10.78 -5.65 2.37
N ARG A 123 -10.05 -4.84 1.61
CA ARG A 123 -9.84 -3.41 1.89
C ARG A 123 -11.13 -2.61 1.76
N GLU A 124 -11.91 -2.86 0.71
CA GLU A 124 -13.23 -2.25 0.53
C GLU A 124 -14.17 -2.62 1.69
N LYS A 125 -14.21 -3.91 2.06
CA LYS A 125 -14.99 -4.40 3.21
C LYS A 125 -14.56 -3.76 4.52
N ARG A 126 -13.25 -3.61 4.77
CA ARG A 126 -12.73 -2.89 5.94
C ARG A 126 -13.33 -1.49 6.02
N GLN A 127 -13.25 -0.73 4.93
CA GLN A 127 -13.75 0.64 4.91
C GLN A 127 -15.26 0.69 5.13
N ALA A 128 -16.01 -0.22 4.52
CA ALA A 128 -17.46 -0.31 4.68
C ALA A 128 -17.86 -0.62 6.13
N LEU A 129 -17.16 -1.56 6.79
CA LEU A 129 -17.44 -1.92 8.19
C LEU A 129 -17.13 -0.78 9.16
N ILE A 130 -15.99 -0.10 8.98
CA ILE A 130 -15.65 1.10 9.78
C ILE A 130 -16.73 2.15 9.61
N THR A 131 -17.04 2.52 8.36
CA THR A 131 -18.06 3.53 8.06
C THR A 131 -19.41 3.13 8.67
N GLN A 132 -19.90 1.92 8.45
CA GLN A 132 -21.19 1.47 8.97
C GLN A 132 -21.23 1.58 10.50
N ALA A 133 -20.23 1.04 11.20
CA ALA A 133 -20.23 0.98 12.66
C ALA A 133 -20.23 2.36 13.32
N VAL A 134 -19.53 3.34 12.72
CA VAL A 134 -19.34 4.67 13.32
C VAL A 134 -20.31 5.74 12.81
N THR A 135 -21.04 5.50 11.71
CA THR A 135 -22.06 6.45 11.21
C THR A 135 -23.49 5.92 11.35
N ARG A 136 -23.68 4.60 11.35
CA ARG A 136 -24.99 3.95 11.42
C ARG A 136 -25.18 3.00 12.60
N GLY A 137 -24.13 2.71 13.36
CA GLY A 137 -24.17 1.78 14.47
C GLY A 137 -24.08 0.31 14.04
N LEU A 138 -24.16 -0.58 15.02
CA LEU A 138 -24.08 -2.04 14.81
C LEU A 138 -25.44 -2.66 14.47
N ASP A 139 -26.52 -2.11 15.02
CA ASP A 139 -27.89 -2.56 14.77
C ASP A 139 -28.42 -1.93 13.48
N ARG A 140 -28.95 -2.78 12.59
CA ARG A 140 -29.47 -2.38 11.28
C ARG A 140 -30.93 -1.93 11.33
N ASP A 141 -31.65 -2.31 12.39
CA ASP A 141 -33.07 -2.01 12.53
C ASP A 141 -33.32 -0.71 13.29
N THR A 142 -32.24 -0.03 13.74
CA THR A 142 -32.33 1.24 14.43
C THR A 142 -32.88 2.33 13.51
N PRO A 143 -33.93 3.07 13.92
CA PRO A 143 -34.46 4.19 13.15
C PRO A 143 -33.39 5.23 12.86
N LEU A 144 -33.35 5.72 11.62
CA LEU A 144 -32.39 6.74 11.18
C LEU A 144 -33.06 8.11 11.07
N LYS A 145 -32.27 9.16 11.29
CA LYS A 145 -32.61 10.55 11.00
C LYS A 145 -31.56 11.18 10.10
N ASP A 146 -31.93 12.26 9.43
CA ASP A 146 -30.96 13.14 8.78
C ASP A 146 -30.08 13.81 9.84
N SER A 147 -28.76 13.75 9.64
CA SER A 147 -27.79 14.42 10.51
C SER A 147 -27.79 15.95 10.34
N GLY A 148 -28.38 16.46 9.25
CA GLY A 148 -28.31 17.87 8.85
C GLY A 148 -26.97 18.25 8.22
N VAL A 149 -26.20 17.26 7.76
CA VAL A 149 -24.85 17.42 7.20
C VAL A 149 -24.70 16.49 6.00
N ASP A 150 -24.61 17.07 4.81
CA ASP A 150 -24.66 16.34 3.52
C ASP A 150 -23.67 15.16 3.44
N TRP A 151 -22.41 15.38 3.83
CA TRP A 151 -21.38 14.34 3.77
C TRP A 151 -21.57 13.24 4.82
N LEU A 152 -22.27 13.50 5.92
CA LEU A 152 -22.50 12.53 7.01
C LEU A 152 -23.77 11.71 6.74
N GLY A 153 -24.78 12.32 6.11
CA GLY A 153 -26.01 11.66 5.69
C GLY A 153 -26.87 11.21 6.88
N LEU A 154 -27.42 10.00 6.79
CA LEU A 154 -28.30 9.43 7.80
C LEU A 154 -27.53 8.81 8.96
N VAL A 155 -27.97 9.11 10.19
CA VAL A 155 -27.42 8.59 11.45
C VAL A 155 -28.56 8.07 12.34
N PRO A 156 -28.31 7.19 13.32
CA PRO A 156 -29.32 6.74 14.25
C PRO A 156 -30.03 7.89 14.97
N SER A 157 -31.34 7.77 15.10
CA SER A 157 -32.21 8.86 15.57
C SER A 157 -31.86 9.36 16.98
N HIS A 158 -31.37 8.49 17.84
CA HIS A 158 -30.97 8.81 19.21
C HIS A 158 -29.53 9.38 19.32
N TRP A 159 -28.71 9.29 18.26
CA TRP A 159 -27.36 9.84 18.26
C TRP A 159 -27.37 11.37 18.21
N ARG A 160 -26.38 12.00 18.84
CA ARG A 160 -26.23 13.46 18.81
C ARG A 160 -25.25 13.86 17.72
N VAL A 161 -25.58 14.89 16.94
CA VAL A 161 -24.66 15.45 15.93
C VAL A 161 -24.03 16.72 16.50
N MET A 162 -22.74 16.66 16.79
CA MET A 162 -22.00 17.73 17.47
C MET A 162 -20.83 18.21 16.60
N SER A 163 -20.32 19.41 16.82
CA SER A 163 -19.04 19.80 16.20
C SER A 163 -17.86 19.19 16.97
N LEU A 164 -16.75 18.90 16.28
CA LEU A 164 -15.58 18.26 16.87
C LEU A 164 -15.05 19.03 18.09
N LYS A 165 -15.05 20.38 18.02
CA LYS A 165 -14.67 21.25 19.14
C LYS A 165 -15.52 21.09 20.41
N GLN A 166 -16.74 20.53 20.31
CA GLN A 166 -17.64 20.30 21.45
C GLN A 166 -17.43 18.93 22.14
N VAL A 167 -16.61 18.06 21.55
CA VAL A 167 -16.34 16.71 22.05
C VAL A 167 -14.87 16.47 22.42
N VAL A 168 -14.01 17.48 22.24
CA VAL A 168 -12.60 17.45 22.65
C VAL A 168 -12.41 18.06 24.05
N ALA A 169 -11.43 17.55 24.79
CA ALA A 169 -11.09 18.02 26.13
C ALA A 169 -10.24 19.32 26.13
N ILE A 170 -9.53 19.58 25.03
CA ILE A 170 -8.73 20.79 24.83
C ILE A 170 -9.03 21.35 23.44
N PRO A 171 -8.83 22.66 23.20
CA PRO A 171 -8.84 23.20 21.85
C PRO A 171 -7.89 22.40 20.95
N ILE A 172 -8.33 22.10 19.73
CA ILE A 172 -7.50 21.40 18.74
C ILE A 172 -6.23 22.22 18.54
N THR A 173 -5.08 21.60 18.77
CA THR A 173 -3.76 22.24 18.79
C THR A 173 -2.80 21.50 17.86
N ASP A 174 -1.57 21.95 17.76
CA ASP A 174 -0.51 21.34 16.94
C ASP A 174 0.87 21.52 17.59
N GLY A 175 1.89 20.94 16.97
CA GLY A 175 3.30 21.10 17.37
C GLY A 175 3.86 22.52 17.17
N PRO A 176 5.16 22.71 17.40
CA PRO A 176 5.83 23.99 17.19
C PRO A 176 5.92 24.33 15.69
N HIS A 177 5.76 25.62 15.34
CA HIS A 177 5.81 26.14 13.96
C HIS A 177 7.20 26.64 13.57
N GLU A 178 8.21 25.98 14.11
CA GLU A 178 9.62 26.23 13.82
C GLU A 178 10.27 24.94 13.37
N THR A 179 11.37 25.08 12.65
CA THR A 179 12.18 23.93 12.24
C THR A 179 13.03 23.50 13.44
N PRO A 180 12.81 22.29 13.98
CA PRO A 180 13.61 21.80 15.10
C PRO A 180 15.07 21.57 14.68
N VAL A 181 15.99 21.61 15.65
CA VAL A 181 17.38 21.21 15.45
C VAL A 181 17.49 19.71 15.68
N ALA A 182 17.99 18.99 14.68
CA ALA A 182 18.14 17.53 14.78
C ALA A 182 19.27 17.17 15.76
N CYS A 183 19.01 16.21 16.63
CA CYS A 183 20.00 15.59 17.51
C CYS A 183 20.19 14.12 17.13
N ALA A 184 21.38 13.57 17.41
CA ALA A 184 21.67 12.15 17.19
C ALA A 184 20.88 11.25 18.15
N GLU A 185 20.67 11.72 19.38
CA GLU A 185 19.90 11.08 20.44
C GLU A 185 19.05 12.15 21.16
N GLY A 186 17.95 11.74 21.79
CA GLY A 186 17.08 12.65 22.53
C GLY A 186 15.62 12.19 22.55
N VAL A 187 14.70 13.16 22.59
CA VAL A 187 13.26 12.88 22.59
C VAL A 187 12.79 12.68 21.13
N PRO A 188 12.09 11.57 20.81
CA PRO A 188 11.56 11.33 19.47
C PRO A 188 10.67 12.48 18.99
N PHE A 189 10.83 12.88 17.73
CA PHE A 189 10.06 13.96 17.10
C PHE A 189 9.25 13.45 15.91
N VAL A 190 7.94 13.35 16.11
CA VAL A 190 6.99 12.75 15.18
C VAL A 190 6.49 13.80 14.18
N SER A 191 6.64 13.51 12.89
CA SER A 191 6.12 14.31 11.78
C SER A 191 4.99 13.59 11.04
N ALA A 192 4.45 14.21 9.99
CA ALA A 192 3.42 13.61 9.15
C ALA A 192 3.81 12.25 8.54
N GLU A 193 5.11 11.97 8.36
CA GLU A 193 5.60 10.72 7.78
C GLU A 193 5.44 9.51 8.71
N ALA A 194 5.54 9.73 10.03
CA ALA A 194 5.31 8.72 11.06
C ALA A 194 3.81 8.44 11.29
N VAL A 195 2.91 9.30 10.83
CA VAL A 195 1.46 9.10 11.00
C VAL A 195 0.96 8.18 9.90
N SER A 196 0.82 6.89 10.22
CA SER A 196 0.24 5.88 9.35
C SER A 196 -1.23 5.66 9.69
N THR A 197 -2.00 5.06 8.77
CA THR A 197 -3.44 4.82 8.94
C THR A 197 -3.75 4.03 10.23
N GLY A 198 -4.03 4.75 11.32
CA GLY A 198 -4.50 4.25 12.61
C GLY A 198 -3.46 4.18 13.72
N ARG A 199 -2.17 4.31 13.40
CA ARG A 199 -1.08 4.12 14.35
C ARG A 199 0.13 4.97 13.99
N ILE A 200 0.94 5.28 14.99
CA ILE A 200 2.19 5.99 14.80
C ILE A 200 3.28 4.96 14.50
N ASP A 201 3.99 5.14 13.40
CA ASP A 201 5.15 4.34 13.02
C ASP A 201 6.41 5.07 13.48
N PHE A 202 6.88 4.73 14.69
CA PHE A 202 8.07 5.34 15.28
C PHE A 202 9.37 5.04 14.51
N SER A 203 9.36 4.09 13.55
CA SER A 203 10.51 3.87 12.67
C SER A 203 10.67 4.96 11.60
N ARG A 204 9.64 5.81 11.44
CA ARG A 204 9.57 6.89 10.44
C ARG A 204 9.48 8.28 11.05
N ILE A 205 9.90 8.44 12.31
CA ILE A 205 10.01 9.76 12.92
C ILE A 205 10.97 10.65 12.14
N TRP A 206 10.81 11.96 12.27
CA TRP A 206 11.69 12.91 11.63
C TRP A 206 13.11 12.85 12.20
N GLY A 207 13.23 12.56 13.49
CA GLY A 207 14.49 12.46 14.22
C GLY A 207 14.28 12.66 15.71
N PHE A 208 15.34 13.10 16.40
CA PHE A 208 15.32 13.42 17.81
C PHE A 208 15.53 14.91 18.03
N ILE A 209 14.94 15.45 19.09
CA ILE A 209 15.16 16.80 19.60
C ILE A 209 15.82 16.77 20.97
N SER A 210 16.46 17.88 21.33
CA SER A 210 17.09 18.06 22.63
C SER A 210 16.06 18.06 23.77
N GLU A 211 16.51 17.78 24.99
CA GLU A 211 15.69 17.89 26.20
C GLU A 211 15.19 19.33 26.44
N GLU A 212 16.00 20.33 26.07
CA GLU A 212 15.63 21.75 26.17
C GLU A 212 14.50 22.11 25.21
N ASP A 213 14.59 21.63 23.95
CA ASP A 213 13.54 21.80 22.96
C ASP A 213 12.26 21.08 23.37
N ASP A 214 12.35 19.84 23.84
CA ASP A 214 11.17 19.13 24.33
C ASP A 214 10.50 19.86 25.50
N ALA A 215 11.29 20.35 26.46
CA ALA A 215 10.77 21.12 27.60
C ALA A 215 10.09 22.41 27.14
N ARG A 216 10.62 23.09 26.11
CA ARG A 216 10.04 24.29 25.51
C ARG A 216 8.76 23.99 24.73
N PHE A 217 8.76 22.98 23.86
CA PHE A 217 7.63 22.60 23.02
C PHE A 217 6.49 21.99 23.84
N SER A 218 6.82 21.23 24.88
CA SER A 218 5.85 20.66 25.82
C SER A 218 5.02 21.70 26.57
N LYS A 219 5.46 22.97 26.63
CA LYS A 219 4.64 24.08 27.19
C LYS A 219 3.38 24.34 26.38
N LYS A 220 3.46 24.16 25.05
CA LYS A 220 2.30 24.31 24.15
C LYS A 220 1.42 23.07 24.19
N TYR A 221 2.05 21.90 24.08
CA TYR A 221 1.33 20.63 24.03
C TYR A 221 2.28 19.48 24.35
N ARG A 222 1.78 18.52 25.15
CA ARG A 222 2.47 17.26 25.44
C ARG A 222 1.57 16.09 25.05
N PRO A 223 2.05 15.18 24.16
CA PRO A 223 1.36 13.95 23.82
C PRO A 223 1.00 13.11 25.04
N ARG A 224 -0.16 12.46 24.98
CA ARG A 224 -0.67 11.49 25.94
C ARG A 224 -1.32 10.33 25.21
N ARG A 225 -1.32 9.15 25.84
CA ARG A 225 -2.11 8.01 25.41
C ARG A 225 -3.57 8.43 25.16
N GLY A 226 -4.12 8.01 24.03
CA GLY A 226 -5.47 8.35 23.58
C GLY A 226 -5.57 9.66 22.81
N ASP A 227 -4.50 10.44 22.65
CA ASP A 227 -4.50 11.55 21.70
C ASP A 227 -4.57 11.01 20.27
N ILE A 228 -5.31 11.69 19.41
CA ILE A 228 -5.41 11.38 17.99
C ILE A 228 -4.68 12.47 17.22
N PHE A 229 -3.74 12.07 16.37
CA PHE A 229 -3.09 12.95 15.42
C PHE A 229 -3.78 12.84 14.07
N MET A 230 -3.99 13.99 13.44
CA MET A 230 -4.42 14.09 12.04
C MET A 230 -3.40 14.91 11.26
N VAL A 231 -2.93 14.41 10.13
CA VAL A 231 -2.13 15.22 9.21
C VAL A 231 -3.02 16.33 8.67
N LYS A 232 -2.67 17.60 8.95
CA LYS A 232 -3.42 18.77 8.47
C LYS A 232 -2.77 19.48 7.29
N SER A 233 -1.50 19.18 7.00
CA SER A 233 -0.76 19.79 5.90
C SER A 233 0.18 18.78 5.26
N GLY A 234 0.11 18.64 3.94
CA GLY A 234 0.93 17.70 3.15
C GLY A 234 0.11 16.70 2.34
N ALA A 235 0.80 15.85 1.56
CA ALA A 235 0.16 14.90 0.63
C ALA A 235 -0.73 13.83 1.28
N THR A 236 -0.60 13.66 2.61
CA THR A 236 -1.36 12.71 3.42
C THR A 236 -2.39 13.40 4.32
N THR A 237 -2.83 14.61 3.96
CA THR A 237 -3.82 15.36 4.75
C THR A 237 -5.09 14.52 4.98
N GLY A 238 -5.55 14.45 6.24
CA GLY A 238 -6.69 13.62 6.67
C GLY A 238 -6.31 12.26 7.24
N VAL A 239 -5.07 11.78 7.03
CA VAL A 239 -4.59 10.54 7.67
C VAL A 239 -4.51 10.74 9.18
N THR A 240 -5.03 9.76 9.93
CA THR A 240 -5.11 9.79 11.39
C THR A 240 -4.41 8.62 12.06
N ALA A 241 -3.87 8.85 13.25
CA ALA A 241 -3.30 7.83 14.13
C ALA A 241 -3.61 8.14 15.59
N ILE A 242 -3.70 7.11 16.42
CA ILE A 242 -3.85 7.25 17.88
C ILE A 242 -2.51 7.03 18.57
N VAL A 243 -2.29 7.73 19.68
CA VAL A 243 -1.18 7.48 20.61
C VAL A 243 -1.55 6.31 21.50
N ASP A 244 -0.90 5.16 21.29
CA ASP A 244 -1.12 3.90 22.01
C ASP A 244 0.05 3.54 22.95
N THR A 245 0.95 4.49 23.19
CA THR A 245 2.11 4.35 24.06
C THR A 245 2.13 5.42 25.16
N ASP A 246 2.83 5.14 26.25
CA ASP A 246 3.14 6.09 27.32
C ASP A 246 4.57 6.65 27.20
N GLU A 247 5.31 6.23 26.16
CA GLU A 247 6.63 6.76 25.85
C GLU A 247 6.59 8.26 25.57
N ARG A 248 7.64 8.96 26.01
CA ARG A 248 7.78 10.41 25.82
C ARG A 248 8.24 10.70 24.40
N PHE A 249 7.49 11.54 23.70
CA PHE A 249 7.86 12.09 22.39
C PHE A 249 7.20 13.46 22.20
N ASN A 250 7.59 14.18 21.15
CA ASN A 250 6.97 15.43 20.74
C ASN A 250 6.56 15.39 19.25
N ILE A 251 5.77 16.35 18.80
CA ILE A 251 5.19 16.35 17.45
C ILE A 251 5.49 17.64 16.70
N TRP A 252 5.48 17.60 15.37
CA TRP A 252 5.64 18.79 14.53
C TRP A 252 4.31 19.45 14.14
N SER A 253 4.34 20.72 13.69
CA SER A 253 3.15 21.51 13.35
C SER A 253 2.27 20.98 12.21
N PRO A 254 2.71 20.14 11.25
CA PRO A 254 1.81 19.54 10.26
C PRO A 254 0.77 18.59 10.85
N LEU A 255 0.85 18.25 12.14
CA LEU A 255 -0.07 17.39 12.84
C LEU A 255 -1.05 18.21 13.69
N ALA A 256 -2.35 18.03 13.47
CA ALA A 256 -3.40 18.47 14.36
C ALA A 256 -3.62 17.43 15.47
N VAL A 257 -3.87 17.91 16.69
CA VAL A 257 -4.10 17.11 17.87
C VAL A 257 -5.57 17.16 18.26
N ILE A 258 -6.17 15.99 18.40
CA ILE A 258 -7.53 15.78 18.87
C ILE A 258 -7.46 14.95 20.15
N ARG A 259 -7.68 15.57 21.30
CA ARG A 259 -7.84 14.87 22.59
C ARG A 259 -9.31 14.78 22.91
N CYS A 260 -9.88 13.58 22.90
CA CYS A 260 -11.29 13.38 23.18
C CYS A 260 -11.63 13.76 24.64
N GLY A 261 -12.82 14.33 24.84
CA GLY A 261 -13.41 14.55 26.15
C GLY A 261 -14.15 13.32 26.67
N ASP A 262 -14.99 13.52 27.68
CA ASP A 262 -15.79 12.48 28.33
C ASP A 262 -16.93 11.92 27.46
N LYS A 263 -17.33 12.64 26.41
CA LYS A 263 -18.44 12.24 25.53
C LYS A 263 -18.06 11.21 24.47
N VAL A 264 -16.77 11.07 24.14
CA VAL A 264 -16.34 10.22 23.03
C VAL A 264 -15.09 9.44 23.40
N LEU A 265 -15.09 8.14 23.12
CA LEU A 265 -13.90 7.30 23.25
C LEU A 265 -12.89 7.61 22.14
N PRO A 266 -11.59 7.77 22.45
CA PRO A 266 -10.55 7.97 21.45
C PRO A 266 -10.58 6.96 20.30
N GLU A 267 -10.78 5.68 20.58
CA GLU A 267 -10.81 4.61 19.59
C GLU A 267 -12.04 4.72 18.68
N PHE A 268 -13.19 5.14 19.25
CA PHE A 268 -14.37 5.42 18.45
C PHE A 268 -14.14 6.62 17.53
N MET A 269 -13.60 7.72 18.07
CA MET A 269 -13.29 8.91 17.29
C MET A 269 -12.27 8.62 16.19
N LEU A 270 -11.23 7.84 16.47
CA LEU A 270 -10.25 7.41 15.47
C LEU A 270 -10.95 6.70 14.31
N ASN A 271 -11.81 5.72 14.61
CA ASN A 271 -12.56 5.00 13.57
C ASN A 271 -13.56 5.91 12.83
N PHE A 272 -14.20 6.86 13.53
CA PHE A 272 -15.06 7.86 12.91
C PHE A 272 -14.28 8.73 11.92
N MET A 273 -13.12 9.24 12.33
CA MET A 273 -12.26 10.05 11.47
C MET A 273 -11.70 9.26 10.29
N ARG A 274 -11.59 7.92 10.39
CA ARG A 274 -11.19 7.03 9.30
C ARG A 274 -12.36 6.57 8.42
N SER A 275 -13.60 6.91 8.77
CA SER A 275 -14.76 6.58 7.96
C SER A 275 -14.69 7.28 6.60
N ARG A 276 -15.36 6.70 5.60
CA ARG A 276 -15.41 7.29 4.26
C ARG A 276 -16.00 8.68 4.30
N ASN A 277 -17.13 8.83 5.01
CA ASN A 277 -17.84 10.09 5.17
C ASN A 277 -16.93 11.19 5.74
N PHE A 278 -16.17 10.91 6.80
CA PHE A 278 -15.28 11.92 7.37
C PHE A 278 -14.12 12.29 6.44
N GLN A 279 -13.53 11.30 5.76
CA GLN A 279 -12.45 11.56 4.80
C GLN A 279 -12.93 12.39 3.60
N GLU A 280 -14.15 12.16 3.12
CA GLU A 280 -14.81 13.01 2.12
C GLU A 280 -15.01 14.43 2.65
N ALA A 281 -15.42 14.59 3.92
CA ALA A 281 -15.53 15.90 4.55
C ALA A 281 -14.20 16.66 4.56
N ILE A 282 -13.09 15.99 4.89
CA ILE A 282 -11.76 16.59 4.83
C ILE A 282 -11.42 17.03 3.40
N ALA A 283 -11.66 16.16 2.41
CA ALA A 283 -11.37 16.45 1.01
C ALA A 283 -12.24 17.59 0.43
N LEU A 284 -13.43 17.83 0.97
CA LEU A 284 -14.28 18.96 0.58
C LEU A 284 -13.88 20.28 1.24
N ASN A 285 -13.15 20.23 2.36
CA ASN A 285 -12.88 21.39 3.21
C ASN A 285 -11.40 21.82 3.25
N TRP A 286 -10.50 21.10 2.57
CA TRP A 286 -9.12 21.54 2.40
C TRP A 286 -8.98 22.55 1.25
N SER A 287 -7.92 23.36 1.29
CA SER A 287 -7.65 24.34 0.23
C SER A 287 -6.98 23.69 -0.98
N PHE A 288 -7.46 23.99 -2.19
CA PHE A 288 -6.82 23.59 -3.46
C PHE A 288 -5.61 24.48 -3.77
N GLY A 289 -4.49 24.25 -3.08
CA GLY A 289 -3.16 24.77 -3.44
C GLY A 289 -2.21 23.64 -3.85
N THR A 290 -0.94 23.96 -4.17
CA THR A 290 0.10 22.95 -4.47
C THR A 290 0.32 21.96 -3.31
N GLN A 291 -0.01 22.37 -2.08
CA GLN A 291 -0.08 21.52 -0.90
C GLN A 291 -1.49 21.52 -0.33
N GLN A 292 -2.01 20.32 -0.04
CA GLN A 292 -3.25 20.13 0.70
C GLN A 292 -3.09 20.67 2.13
N ASN A 293 -4.02 21.50 2.57
CA ASN A 293 -4.01 22.07 3.92
C ASN A 293 -5.44 22.29 4.41
N ILE A 294 -5.71 21.92 5.66
CA ILE A 294 -6.97 22.16 6.34
C ILE A 294 -6.75 22.95 7.63
N GLY A 295 -7.46 24.08 7.77
CA GLY A 295 -7.31 24.99 8.90
C GLY A 295 -7.89 24.43 10.20
N MET A 296 -7.28 24.74 11.35
CA MET A 296 -7.70 24.25 12.67
C MET A 296 -9.17 24.57 13.00
N GLY A 297 -9.64 25.77 12.64
CA GLY A 297 -11.03 26.17 12.84
C GLY A 297 -12.01 25.34 12.01
N VAL A 298 -11.61 24.94 10.80
CA VAL A 298 -12.40 24.05 9.93
C VAL A 298 -12.49 22.68 10.58
N ILE A 299 -11.35 22.10 10.97
CA ILE A 299 -11.29 20.80 11.68
C ILE A 299 -12.22 20.81 12.90
N GLY A 300 -12.15 21.86 13.73
CA GLY A 300 -12.99 21.98 14.93
C GLY A 300 -14.48 22.11 14.67
N ASN A 301 -14.88 22.60 13.50
CA ASN A 301 -16.29 22.78 13.13
C ASN A 301 -16.88 21.57 12.38
N LEU A 302 -16.05 20.60 11.94
CA LEU A 302 -16.54 19.37 11.35
C LEU A 302 -17.50 18.66 12.32
N ARG A 303 -18.61 18.19 11.76
CA ARG A 303 -19.67 17.52 12.53
C ARG A 303 -19.32 16.06 12.76
N VAL A 304 -19.65 15.54 13.93
CA VAL A 304 -19.43 14.15 14.32
C VAL A 304 -20.72 13.60 14.92
N ALA A 305 -21.02 12.34 14.61
CA ALA A 305 -22.13 11.64 15.22
C ALA A 305 -21.64 10.96 16.50
N VAL A 306 -22.32 11.21 17.61
CA VAL A 306 -21.92 10.79 18.95
C VAL A 306 -23.00 9.85 19.51
N PRO A 307 -22.75 8.53 19.53
CA PRO A 307 -23.60 7.56 20.20
C PRO A 307 -23.51 7.67 21.73
N PRO A 308 -24.42 7.02 22.48
CA PRO A 308 -24.19 6.68 23.88
C PRO A 308 -22.84 5.96 24.08
N ILE A 309 -22.20 6.14 25.24
CA ILE A 309 -20.86 5.58 25.52
C ILE A 309 -20.86 4.05 25.39
N GLU A 310 -21.93 3.40 25.82
CA GLU A 310 -22.10 1.95 25.75
C GLU A 310 -22.07 1.44 24.30
N GLU A 311 -22.71 2.17 23.38
CA GLU A 311 -22.68 1.87 21.95
C GLU A 311 -21.31 2.13 21.34
N GLN A 312 -20.59 3.17 21.79
CA GLN A 312 -19.21 3.41 21.34
C GLN A 312 -18.30 2.24 21.76
N ILE A 313 -18.41 1.77 23.01
CA ILE A 313 -17.65 0.60 23.51
C ILE A 313 -17.98 -0.64 22.66
N ALA A 314 -19.27 -0.89 22.41
CA ALA A 314 -19.70 -2.03 21.60
C ALA A 314 -19.16 -1.94 20.16
N ALA A 315 -19.25 -0.77 19.53
CA ALA A 315 -18.74 -0.53 18.19
C ALA A 315 -17.23 -0.74 18.09
N VAL A 316 -16.44 -0.20 19.03
CA VAL A 316 -14.98 -0.38 19.07
C VAL A 316 -14.62 -1.85 19.20
N ARG A 317 -15.18 -2.56 20.18
CA ARG A 317 -14.93 -3.99 20.38
C ARG A 317 -15.26 -4.83 19.14
N GLN A 318 -16.39 -4.53 18.51
CA GLN A 318 -16.82 -5.27 17.33
C GLN A 318 -15.94 -4.97 16.11
N LEU A 319 -15.52 -3.71 15.95
CA LEU A 319 -14.56 -3.32 14.93
C LEU A 319 -13.22 -4.03 15.14
N ASP A 320 -12.69 -4.10 16.36
CA ASP A 320 -11.44 -4.81 16.62
C ASP A 320 -11.50 -6.29 16.18
N VAL A 321 -12.61 -6.97 16.47
CA VAL A 321 -12.85 -8.35 16.03
C VAL A 321 -12.91 -8.46 14.51
N TRP A 322 -13.62 -7.55 13.82
CA TRP A 322 -13.73 -7.60 12.37
C TRP A 322 -12.41 -7.24 11.67
N LEU A 323 -11.73 -6.21 12.15
CA LEU A 323 -10.50 -5.68 11.57
C LEU A 323 -9.32 -6.63 11.76
N SER A 324 -9.22 -7.29 12.92
CA SER A 324 -8.23 -8.36 13.14
C SER A 324 -8.41 -9.53 12.19
N ARG A 325 -9.65 -10.02 12.00
CA ARG A 325 -9.95 -11.09 11.02
C ARG A 325 -9.58 -10.70 9.60
N ILE A 326 -9.93 -9.48 9.18
CA ILE A 326 -9.57 -8.97 7.84
C ILE A 326 -8.05 -8.88 7.70
N ALA A 327 -7.34 -8.36 8.70
CA ALA A 327 -5.89 -8.25 8.68
C ALA A 327 -5.21 -9.62 8.55
N SER A 328 -5.69 -10.63 9.29
CA SER A 328 -5.18 -12.01 9.17
C SER A 328 -5.41 -12.60 7.78
N LEU A 329 -6.57 -12.36 7.17
CA LEU A 329 -6.88 -12.82 5.81
C LEU A 329 -6.02 -12.13 4.75
N GLU A 330 -5.82 -10.81 4.87
CA GLU A 330 -4.94 -10.07 3.98
C GLU A 330 -3.49 -10.58 4.06
N LEU A 331 -2.97 -10.79 5.27
CA LEU A 331 -1.61 -11.29 5.48
C LEU A 331 -1.44 -12.71 4.89
N ALA A 332 -2.36 -13.62 5.18
CA ALA A 332 -2.33 -14.98 4.64
C ALA A 332 -2.41 -15.00 3.12
N THR A 333 -3.28 -14.16 2.54
CA THR A 333 -3.43 -14.05 1.08
C THR A 333 -2.20 -13.45 0.42
N ALA A 334 -1.62 -12.39 1.01
CA ALA A 334 -0.39 -11.78 0.51
C ALA A 334 0.79 -12.77 0.54
N LYS A 335 0.93 -13.56 1.61
CA LYS A 335 1.91 -14.65 1.67
C LYS A 335 1.67 -15.70 0.58
N SER A 336 0.42 -16.10 0.37
CA SER A 336 0.06 -17.04 -0.70
C SER A 336 0.41 -16.51 -2.10
N VAL A 337 0.21 -15.21 -2.36
CA VAL A 337 0.63 -14.55 -3.60
C VAL A 337 2.15 -14.59 -3.76
N GLY A 338 2.90 -14.32 -2.69
CA GLY A 338 4.37 -14.45 -2.67
C GLY A 338 4.83 -15.85 -3.09
N LEU A 339 4.29 -16.89 -2.46
CA LEU A 339 4.60 -18.29 -2.77
C LEU A 339 4.23 -18.68 -4.21
N LEU A 340 3.13 -18.17 -4.76
CA LEU A 340 2.76 -18.41 -6.17
C LEU A 340 3.77 -17.77 -7.13
N ARG A 341 4.25 -16.55 -6.83
CA ARG A 341 5.29 -15.88 -7.63
C ARG A 341 6.61 -16.64 -7.59
N GLU A 342 7.00 -17.13 -6.41
CA GLU A 342 8.19 -17.98 -6.25
C GLU A 342 8.04 -19.30 -7.02
N ARG A 343 6.92 -20.00 -6.85
CA ARG A 343 6.61 -21.23 -7.61
C ARG A 343 6.68 -21.00 -9.11
N ARG A 344 6.11 -19.89 -9.61
CA ARG A 344 6.16 -19.53 -11.03
C ARG A 344 7.60 -19.40 -11.53
N ALA A 345 8.46 -18.68 -10.79
CA ALA A 345 9.86 -18.50 -11.16
C ALA A 345 10.66 -19.82 -11.10
N ALA A 346 10.40 -20.65 -10.09
CA ALA A 346 11.00 -21.97 -9.95
C ALA A 346 10.57 -22.90 -11.09
N LEU A 347 9.29 -22.92 -11.45
CA LEU A 347 8.74 -23.74 -12.53
C LEU A 347 9.39 -23.42 -13.89
N ILE A 348 9.51 -22.12 -14.21
CA ILE A 348 10.21 -21.66 -15.42
C ILE A 348 11.64 -22.17 -15.41
N THR A 349 12.35 -21.96 -14.30
CA THR A 349 13.76 -22.36 -14.19
C THR A 349 13.92 -23.87 -14.34
N ALA A 350 13.12 -24.67 -13.63
CA ALA A 350 13.21 -26.12 -13.67
C ALA A 350 12.88 -26.70 -15.07
N ALA A 351 11.90 -26.13 -15.76
CA ALA A 351 11.52 -26.58 -17.10
C ALA A 351 12.58 -26.25 -18.16
N VAL A 352 13.16 -25.04 -18.16
CA VAL A 352 14.17 -24.65 -19.18
C VAL A 352 15.56 -25.23 -18.92
N THR A 353 15.81 -25.70 -17.70
CA THR A 353 17.06 -26.39 -17.31
C THR A 353 16.96 -27.91 -17.37
N GLY A 354 15.77 -28.45 -17.67
CA GLY A 354 15.54 -29.89 -17.74
C GLY A 354 15.46 -30.59 -16.38
N GLN A 355 15.31 -29.85 -15.27
CA GLN A 355 15.07 -30.44 -13.94
C GLN A 355 13.68 -31.09 -13.82
N ILE A 356 12.75 -30.75 -14.72
CA ILE A 356 11.44 -31.38 -14.85
C ILE A 356 11.28 -31.91 -16.27
N GLU A 357 10.87 -33.18 -16.39
CA GLU A 357 10.47 -33.76 -17.68
C GLU A 357 9.12 -33.21 -18.13
N VAL A 358 9.11 -32.44 -19.22
CA VAL A 358 7.87 -32.03 -19.90
C VAL A 358 7.46 -33.13 -20.88
N ARG A 359 6.59 -34.04 -20.42
CA ARG A 359 5.98 -35.08 -21.24
C ARG A 359 4.88 -34.49 -22.13
N ALA A 360 4.61 -35.14 -23.26
CA ALA A 360 3.43 -34.84 -24.05
C ALA A 360 2.20 -35.33 -23.28
N GLU A 361 1.32 -34.43 -22.88
CA GLU A 361 0.00 -34.81 -22.35
C GLU A 361 -0.97 -35.04 -23.52
N VAL A 362 -1.74 -36.12 -23.40
CA VAL A 362 -2.88 -36.46 -24.25
C VAL A 362 -3.93 -35.35 -24.05
N PRO A 363 -4.57 -34.81 -25.10
CA PRO A 363 -5.58 -33.76 -24.94
C PRO A 363 -6.69 -34.22 -24.00
N GLU A 364 -6.94 -33.45 -22.94
CA GLU A 364 -8.12 -33.62 -22.08
C GLU A 364 -9.37 -33.46 -22.96
N GLU A 365 -10.14 -34.53 -23.12
CA GLU A 365 -11.50 -34.47 -23.66
C GLU A 365 -12.30 -33.48 -22.80
N GLN A 366 -12.75 -32.40 -23.42
CA GLN A 366 -13.70 -31.50 -22.78
C GLN A 366 -14.98 -32.32 -22.48
N PRO A 367 -15.52 -32.30 -21.26
CA PRO A 367 -16.80 -32.94 -21.00
C PRO A 367 -17.86 -32.23 -21.85
N GLU A 368 -18.62 -33.01 -22.63
CA GLU A 368 -19.75 -32.52 -23.41
C GLU A 368 -20.72 -31.74 -22.50
N PRO A 369 -21.24 -30.59 -22.97
CA PRO A 369 -22.23 -29.85 -22.21
C PRO A 369 -23.51 -30.69 -22.10
N ALA A 370 -23.90 -31.01 -20.86
CA ALA A 370 -25.20 -31.62 -20.53
C ALA A 370 -26.31 -30.57 -20.41
#